data_AF-A0A957V041-F1
#
_entry.id   AF-A0A957V041-F1
#
_cell.length_a   1.000
_cell.length_b   1.000
_cell.length_c   1.000
_cell.angle_alpha   90.00
_cell.angle_beta   90.00
_cell.angle_gamma   90.00
#
_symmetry.space_group_name_H-M   'P 1'
#
loop_
_entity.id
_entity.type
_entity.pdbx_description
1 polymer ?
#
loop_
_entity_poly.entity_id
_entity_poly.type
_entity_poly.pdbx_seq_one_letter_code
_entity_poly.pdbx_strand_id
1 'polypeptide(L)'
;NAALSDSGGGIYTAGFVTVTLQGAPGTQDLQVSGNRAAGSGGGIYIDGPALVADCLVAGNEATFGGGIFTNGDVTVTNCLVDSNTALSDAGGIFGNGNLATILSSTVRFNQAARSAGGVWAENAAHVDNASFVANQSGATGGG
;
A
#
# COMPACT_ATOMS: atom_id res chain seq x y z
N ASN A 1 2.03 12.23 10.93
CA ASN A 1 0.83 12.84 11.54
C ASN A 1 -0.16 11.71 11.81
N ALA A 2 -0.75 11.62 13.00
CA ALA A 2 -1.78 10.62 13.29
C ALA A 2 -3.14 11.21 12.88
N ALA A 3 -3.69 10.77 11.75
CA ALA A 3 -5.06 11.13 11.42
C ALA A 3 -5.98 10.25 12.27
N LEU A 4 -6.85 10.88 13.06
CA LEU A 4 -7.93 10.22 13.80
C LEU A 4 -9.08 9.78 12.87
N SER A 5 -8.91 9.88 11.55
CA SER A 5 -9.85 9.31 10.59
C SER A 5 -9.63 7.80 10.50
N ASP A 6 -10.73 7.06 10.41
CA ASP A 6 -10.71 5.60 10.23
C ASP A 6 -9.97 5.15 8.95
N SER A 7 -9.53 6.07 8.07
CA SER A 7 -8.80 5.75 6.85
C SER A 7 -7.86 6.88 6.39
N GLY A 8 -6.78 6.52 5.68
CA GLY A 8 -5.91 7.44 4.95
C GLY A 8 -5.03 8.32 5.84
N GLY A 9 -4.11 7.72 6.59
CA GLY A 9 -3.32 8.43 7.61
C GLY A 9 -2.43 9.55 7.04
N GLY A 10 -2.02 9.45 5.77
CA GLY A 10 -1.32 10.50 5.03
C GLY A 10 -2.16 11.07 3.88
N ILE A 11 -2.61 10.21 2.97
CA ILE A 11 -3.37 10.58 1.77
C ILE A 11 -4.67 9.79 1.73
N TYR A 12 -5.78 10.48 1.47
CA TYR A 12 -7.08 9.89 1.20
C TYR A 12 -7.57 10.36 -0.18
N THR A 13 -7.84 9.42 -1.09
CA THR A 13 -8.38 9.71 -2.42
C THR A 13 -9.73 9.04 -2.57
N ALA A 14 -10.76 9.79 -2.95
CA ALA A 14 -12.09 9.27 -3.27
C ALA A 14 -12.60 9.86 -4.57
N GLY A 15 -13.12 9.02 -5.46
CA GLY A 15 -13.83 9.46 -6.68
C GLY A 15 -13.64 8.54 -7.88
N PHE A 16 -14.49 8.74 -8.91
CA PHE A 16 -14.47 7.98 -10.17
C PHE A 16 -13.42 8.46 -11.17
N VAL A 17 -12.59 9.44 -10.79
CA VAL A 17 -11.54 10.00 -11.64
C VAL A 17 -10.21 9.44 -11.19
N THR A 18 -9.38 9.01 -12.15
CA THR A 18 -8.03 8.52 -11.86
C THR A 18 -7.24 9.55 -11.08
N VAL A 19 -6.84 9.20 -9.85
CA VAL A 19 -5.92 10.02 -9.06
C VAL A 19 -4.50 9.56 -9.34
N THR A 20 -3.63 10.50 -9.68
CA THR A 20 -2.20 10.25 -9.91
C THR A 20 -1.39 10.76 -8.73
N LEU A 21 -0.77 9.84 -8.00
CA LEU A 21 0.26 10.14 -7.00
C LEU A 21 1.60 9.85 -7.65
N GLN A 22 2.31 10.89 -8.08
CA GLN A 22 3.54 10.74 -8.87
C GLN A 22 4.66 11.65 -8.36
N GLY A 23 5.78 11.04 -7.96
CA GLY A 23 7.06 11.72 -7.75
C GLY A 23 7.78 12.00 -9.08
N ALA A 24 8.91 12.70 -9.05
CA ALA A 24 9.71 12.86 -10.26
C ALA A 24 10.23 11.48 -10.74
N PRO A 25 10.24 11.20 -12.06
CA PRO A 25 10.59 9.87 -12.56
C PRO A 25 11.93 9.35 -12.01
N GLY A 26 11.90 8.17 -11.37
CA GLY A 26 13.09 7.51 -10.81
C GLY A 26 13.67 8.10 -9.52
N THR A 27 13.01 9.09 -8.92
CA THR A 27 13.53 9.79 -7.73
C THR A 27 12.91 9.32 -6.40
N GLN A 28 11.67 8.81 -6.43
CA GLN A 28 10.88 8.53 -5.23
C GLN A 28 10.73 9.74 -4.30
N ASP A 29 10.77 10.96 -4.87
CA ASP A 29 10.68 12.22 -4.11
C ASP A 29 9.33 12.41 -3.41
N LEU A 30 8.27 11.76 -3.89
CA LEU A 30 6.98 11.74 -3.21
C LEU A 30 7.01 10.69 -2.10
N GLN A 31 7.22 11.17 -0.87
CA GLN A 31 7.32 10.33 0.32
C GLN A 31 6.05 10.41 1.18
N VAL A 32 5.40 9.27 1.36
CA VAL A 32 4.30 9.08 2.31
C VAL A 32 4.82 8.22 3.46
N SER A 33 5.22 8.86 4.55
CA SER A 33 5.88 8.14 5.64
C SER A 33 5.48 8.57 7.05
N GLY A 34 5.53 7.63 8.00
CA GLY A 34 5.28 7.91 9.42
C GLY A 34 3.84 8.32 9.71
N ASN A 35 2.90 7.81 8.90
CA ASN A 35 1.47 8.07 9.06
C ASN A 35 0.78 6.89 9.73
N ARG A 36 -0.29 7.20 10.46
CA ARG A 36 -1.08 6.21 11.18
C ARG A 36 -2.56 6.44 10.93
N ALA A 37 -3.27 5.37 10.60
CA ALA A 37 -4.73 5.33 10.51
C ALA A 37 -5.28 4.26 11.46
N ALA A 38 -6.49 4.47 12.00
CA ALA A 38 -7.12 3.47 12.87
C ALA A 38 -7.71 2.29 12.08
N GLY A 39 -8.24 2.52 10.89
CA GLY A 39 -8.80 1.48 10.02
C GLY A 39 -7.87 1.12 8.87
N SER A 40 -7.95 1.82 7.75
CA SER A 40 -7.33 1.37 6.49
C SER A 40 -6.38 2.39 5.85
N GLY A 41 -5.30 1.92 5.24
CA GLY A 41 -4.38 2.75 4.47
C GLY A 41 -3.60 3.72 5.35
N GLY A 42 -2.59 3.18 6.06
CA GLY A 42 -1.81 3.97 7.02
C GLY A 42 -1.11 5.14 6.35
N GLY A 43 -0.54 4.90 5.17
CA GLY A 43 -0.01 5.94 4.30
C GLY A 43 -1.09 6.47 3.35
N ILE A 44 -1.61 5.60 2.50
CA ILE A 44 -2.50 5.97 1.39
C ILE A 44 -3.77 5.11 1.44
N TYR A 45 -4.92 5.76 1.39
CA TYR A 45 -6.21 5.12 1.18
C TYR A 45 -6.79 5.55 -0.17
N ILE A 46 -7.16 4.58 -1.00
CA ILE A 46 -7.69 4.80 -2.35
C ILE A 46 -9.07 4.15 -2.48
N ASP A 47 -10.08 4.95 -2.79
CA ASP A 47 -11.45 4.52 -3.08
C ASP A 47 -11.84 4.93 -4.51
N GLY A 48 -11.59 4.04 -5.46
CA GLY A 48 -11.71 4.27 -6.91
C GLY A 48 -10.43 3.92 -7.70
N PRO A 49 -10.44 4.13 -9.02
CA PRO A 49 -9.27 3.87 -9.87
C PRO A 49 -8.15 4.88 -9.59
N ALA A 50 -6.91 4.41 -9.53
CA ALA A 50 -5.75 5.28 -9.30
C ALA A 50 -4.44 4.75 -9.89
N LEU A 51 -3.50 5.67 -10.09
CA LEU A 51 -2.11 5.40 -10.42
C LEU A 51 -1.23 5.91 -9.28
N VAL A 52 -0.48 5.00 -8.67
CA VAL A 52 0.58 5.33 -7.71
C VAL A 52 1.92 5.04 -8.38
N ALA A 53 2.67 6.09 -8.71
CA ALA A 53 3.89 6.00 -9.49
C ALA A 53 5.05 6.73 -8.81
N ASP A 54 6.28 6.20 -8.90
CA ASP A 54 7.48 6.93 -8.45
C ASP A 54 7.40 7.42 -6.98
N CYS A 55 6.81 6.62 -6.10
CA CYS A 55 6.56 6.99 -4.70
C CYS A 55 7.36 6.12 -3.71
N LEU A 56 7.71 6.70 -2.57
CA LEU A 56 8.11 5.98 -1.37
C LEU A 56 6.94 5.97 -0.38
N VAL A 57 6.46 4.80 0.00
CA VAL A 57 5.45 4.62 1.05
C VAL A 57 6.09 3.84 2.19
N ALA A 58 6.46 4.51 3.28
CA ALA A 58 7.32 3.90 4.29
C ALA A 58 6.96 4.15 5.75
N GLY A 59 7.08 3.13 6.59
CA GLY A 59 6.90 3.30 8.04
C GLY A 59 5.51 3.77 8.43
N ASN A 60 4.48 3.39 7.66
CA ASN A 60 3.09 3.71 7.98
C ASN A 60 2.40 2.55 8.70
N GLU A 61 1.36 2.87 9.46
CA GLU A 61 0.63 1.90 10.29
C GLU A 61 -0.90 2.02 10.10
N ALA A 62 -1.58 0.89 9.91
CA ALA A 62 -3.05 0.80 9.89
C ALA A 62 -3.55 -0.58 10.33
N THR A 63 -4.87 -0.76 10.46
CA THR A 63 -5.44 -2.10 10.67
C THR A 63 -5.36 -2.94 9.39
N PHE A 64 -5.67 -2.36 8.24
CA PHE A 64 -5.55 -2.99 6.93
C PHE A 64 -4.72 -2.14 5.98
N GLY A 65 -3.75 -2.74 5.28
CA GLY A 65 -2.91 -1.99 4.34
C GLY A 65 -2.06 -0.96 5.08
N GLY A 66 -1.03 -1.43 5.79
CA GLY A 66 -0.17 -0.56 6.59
C GLY A 66 0.40 0.60 5.76
N GLY A 67 0.85 0.31 4.54
CA GLY A 67 1.26 1.31 3.56
C GLY A 67 0.08 1.85 2.77
N ILE A 68 -0.48 0.98 1.92
CA ILE A 68 -1.50 1.34 0.93
C ILE A 68 -2.72 0.44 1.12
N PHE A 69 -3.90 1.04 1.14
CA PHE A 69 -5.17 0.34 1.02
C PHE A 69 -5.89 0.82 -0.24
N THR A 70 -6.43 -0.12 -1.02
CA THR A 70 -7.17 0.17 -2.25
C THR A 70 -8.53 -0.52 -2.23
N ASN A 71 -9.55 0.20 -2.66
CA ASN A 71 -10.93 -0.26 -2.85
C ASN A 71 -11.38 0.03 -4.29
N GLY A 72 -10.57 -0.37 -5.26
CA GLY A 72 -10.75 -0.07 -6.68
C GLY A 72 -9.53 -0.47 -7.50
N ASP A 73 -9.63 -0.36 -8.83
CA ASP A 73 -8.58 -0.77 -9.76
C ASP A 73 -7.36 0.16 -9.68
N VAL A 74 -6.34 -0.25 -8.92
CA VAL A 74 -5.11 0.53 -8.72
C VAL A 74 -3.92 -0.10 -9.44
N THR A 75 -3.13 0.75 -10.09
CA THR A 75 -1.80 0.41 -10.59
C THR A 75 -0.74 1.04 -9.69
N VAL A 76 0.15 0.21 -9.13
CA VAL A 76 1.33 0.65 -8.39
C VAL A 76 2.56 0.39 -9.25
N THR A 77 3.29 1.43 -9.62
CA THR A 77 4.43 1.32 -10.54
C THR A 77 5.66 2.10 -10.09
N ASN A 78 6.85 1.52 -10.24
CA ASN A 78 8.11 2.16 -9.83
C ASN A 78 8.09 2.71 -8.38
N CYS A 79 7.42 2.01 -7.48
CA CYS A 79 7.26 2.42 -6.09
C CYS A 79 8.10 1.56 -5.15
N LEU A 80 8.46 2.16 -4.02
CA LEU A 80 9.03 1.46 -2.88
C LEU A 80 8.03 1.49 -1.72
N VAL A 81 7.49 0.31 -1.37
CA VAL A 81 6.62 0.12 -0.20
C VAL A 81 7.43 -0.57 0.88
N ASP A 82 7.88 0.19 1.88
CA ASP A 82 8.91 -0.24 2.82
C ASP A 82 8.49 -0.16 4.28
N SER A 83 8.73 -1.21 5.05
CA SER A 83 8.66 -1.16 6.52
C SER A 83 7.32 -0.67 7.07
N ASN A 84 6.22 -0.94 6.37
CA ASN A 84 4.87 -0.59 6.83
C ASN A 84 4.28 -1.73 7.67
N THR A 85 3.38 -1.37 8.59
CA THR A 85 2.80 -2.30 9.57
C THR A 85 1.27 -2.34 9.49
N ALA A 86 0.71 -3.54 9.37
CA ALA A 86 -0.72 -3.78 9.52
C ALA A 86 -1.03 -4.52 10.83
N LEU A 87 -2.02 -4.02 11.57
CA LEU A 87 -2.50 -4.65 12.81
C LEU A 87 -3.38 -5.88 12.55
N SER A 88 -3.87 -6.06 11.31
CA SER A 88 -4.52 -7.29 10.86
C SER A 88 -3.80 -7.84 9.64
N ASP A 89 -4.06 -7.29 8.44
CA ASP A 89 -3.65 -7.91 7.19
C ASP A 89 -3.00 -6.91 6.23
N ALA A 90 -2.06 -7.41 5.42
CA ALA A 90 -1.32 -6.66 4.42
C ALA A 90 -0.48 -5.52 5.00
N GLY A 91 0.74 -5.84 5.45
CA GLY A 91 1.66 -4.82 5.95
C GLY A 91 1.95 -3.75 4.90
N GLY A 92 2.14 -4.16 3.64
CA GLY A 92 2.42 -3.28 2.52
C GLY A 92 1.16 -2.76 1.83
N ILE A 93 0.55 -3.60 0.99
CA ILE A 93 -0.56 -3.22 0.11
C ILE A 93 -1.76 -4.15 0.33
N PHE A 94 -2.90 -3.58 0.72
CA PHE A 94 -4.19 -4.28 0.79
C PHE A 94 -5.06 -3.88 -0.38
N GLY A 95 -5.41 -4.83 -1.25
CA GLY A 95 -6.42 -4.67 -2.30
C GLY A 95 -7.74 -5.30 -1.90
N ASN A 96 -8.69 -4.46 -1.45
CA ASN A 96 -10.08 -4.83 -1.21
C ASN A 96 -10.80 -4.89 -2.57
N GLY A 97 -11.19 -6.08 -3.00
CA GLY A 97 -11.61 -6.36 -4.38
C GLY A 97 -10.43 -6.52 -5.36
N ASN A 98 -10.32 -5.64 -6.35
CA ASN A 98 -9.29 -5.71 -7.38
C ASN A 98 -8.06 -4.88 -7.02
N LEU A 99 -6.90 -5.52 -6.89
CA LEU A 99 -5.62 -4.84 -7.09
C LEU A 99 -5.17 -5.13 -8.52
N ALA A 100 -5.26 -4.15 -9.41
CA ALA A 100 -5.10 -4.40 -10.84
C ALA A 100 -3.66 -4.79 -11.19
N THR A 101 -2.67 -3.97 -10.79
CA THR A 101 -1.28 -4.22 -11.20
C THR A 101 -0.23 -3.70 -10.21
N ILE A 102 0.84 -4.48 -9.99
CA ILE A 102 2.11 -4.04 -9.39
C ILE A 102 3.23 -4.21 -10.43
N LEU A 103 3.84 -3.09 -10.85
CA LEU A 103 4.87 -3.06 -11.89
C LEU A 103 6.18 -2.48 -11.36
N SER A 104 7.32 -3.11 -11.65
CA SER A 104 8.66 -2.54 -11.40
C SER A 104 8.82 -1.95 -9.99
N SER A 105 8.15 -2.54 -9.00
CA SER A 105 8.03 -1.99 -7.64
C SER A 105 8.65 -2.93 -6.63
N THR A 106 9.11 -2.39 -5.51
CA THR A 106 9.66 -3.18 -4.41
C THR A 106 8.76 -3.08 -3.19
N VAL A 107 8.28 -4.22 -2.69
CA VAL A 107 7.52 -4.33 -1.44
C VAL A 107 8.40 -5.07 -0.43
N ARG A 108 8.97 -4.35 0.53
CA ARG A 108 9.96 -4.93 1.46
C ARG A 108 9.75 -4.60 2.92
N PHE A 109 10.14 -5.53 3.79
CA PHE A 109 10.11 -5.40 5.26
C PHE A 109 8.75 -5.00 5.84
N ASN A 110 7.67 -5.24 5.10
CA ASN A 110 6.34 -4.94 5.59
C ASN A 110 5.86 -6.05 6.53
N GLN A 111 5.08 -5.69 7.53
CA GLN A 111 4.70 -6.58 8.63
C GLN A 111 3.18 -6.59 8.80
N ALA A 112 2.59 -7.77 8.94
CA ALA A 112 1.18 -7.92 9.29
C ALA A 112 1.03 -8.81 10.51
N ALA A 113 0.17 -8.42 11.47
CA ALA A 113 -0.04 -9.22 12.66
C ALA A 113 -0.71 -10.58 12.35
N ARG A 114 -1.56 -10.62 11.31
CA ARG A 114 -2.32 -11.81 10.93
C ARG A 114 -1.81 -12.41 9.62
N SER A 115 -2.04 -11.77 8.47
CA SER A 115 -1.76 -12.38 7.16
C SER A 115 -1.19 -11.40 6.15
N ALA A 116 -0.46 -11.93 5.16
CA ALA A 116 0.19 -11.16 4.09
C ALA A 116 1.10 -10.03 4.62
N GLY A 117 2.37 -10.34 4.89
CA GLY A 117 3.32 -9.29 5.26
C GLY A 117 3.46 -8.23 4.16
N GLY A 118 3.51 -8.66 2.90
CA GLY A 118 3.72 -7.80 1.74
C GLY A 118 2.41 -7.31 1.15
N VAL A 119 1.78 -8.15 0.34
CA VAL A 119 0.56 -7.79 -0.40
C VAL A 119 -0.56 -8.78 -0.16
N TRP A 120 -1.75 -8.26 0.08
CA TRP A 120 -3.00 -9.02 0.02
C TRP A 120 -3.84 -8.47 -1.14
N ALA A 121 -4.30 -9.35 -2.02
CA ALA A 121 -5.27 -9.01 -3.05
C ALA A 121 -6.40 -10.04 -2.98
N GLU A 122 -7.64 -9.58 -2.83
CA GLU A 122 -8.80 -10.49 -2.79
C GLU A 122 -9.03 -11.16 -4.15
N ASN A 123 -8.75 -10.44 -5.24
CA ASN A 123 -8.70 -10.98 -6.61
C ASN A 123 -7.26 -11.09 -7.12
N ALA A 124 -7.09 -11.77 -8.25
CA ALA A 124 -5.77 -11.92 -8.88
C ALA A 124 -5.16 -10.55 -9.22
N ALA A 125 -3.97 -10.27 -8.69
CA ALA A 125 -3.17 -9.12 -9.07
C ALA A 125 -2.19 -9.48 -10.20
N HIS A 126 -2.05 -8.61 -11.20
CA HIS A 126 -0.98 -8.75 -12.18
C HIS A 126 0.32 -8.18 -11.58
N VAL A 127 1.36 -8.99 -11.52
CA VAL A 127 2.64 -8.63 -10.93
C VAL A 127 3.72 -8.83 -11.97
N ASP A 128 4.41 -7.76 -12.36
CA ASP A 128 5.49 -7.80 -13.34
C ASP A 128 6.70 -6.98 -12.90
N ASN A 129 7.89 -7.55 -13.03
CA ASN A 129 9.15 -6.97 -12.60
C ASN A 129 9.15 -6.43 -11.14
N ALA A 130 8.31 -6.98 -10.26
CA ALA A 130 8.19 -6.56 -8.87
C ALA A 130 8.94 -7.50 -7.92
N SER A 131 9.43 -6.94 -6.81
CA SER A 131 10.20 -7.67 -5.81
C SER A 131 9.52 -7.62 -4.45
N PHE A 132 9.31 -8.79 -3.82
CA PHE A 132 8.71 -8.93 -2.49
C PHE A 132 9.77 -9.50 -1.54
N VAL A 133 10.32 -8.66 -0.66
CA VAL A 133 11.51 -9.01 0.12
C VAL A 133 11.26 -8.89 1.61
N ALA A 134 11.48 -9.97 2.35
CA ALA A 134 11.48 -9.97 3.81
C ALA A 134 10.21 -9.39 4.45
N ASN A 135 9.05 -9.52 3.80
CA ASN A 135 7.79 -9.18 4.46
C ASN A 135 7.32 -10.35 5.33
N GLN A 136 6.70 -10.03 6.46
CA GLN A 136 6.42 -10.99 7.54
C GLN A 136 4.95 -10.92 7.93
N SER A 137 4.34 -12.08 8.17
CA SER A 137 3.02 -12.18 8.79
C SER A 137 3.04 -13.12 9.99
N GLY A 138 2.11 -12.93 10.92
CA GLY A 138 1.99 -13.75 12.13
C GLY A 138 1.37 -15.14 11.91
N ALA A 139 0.62 -15.36 10.82
CA ALA A 139 -0.04 -16.64 10.53
C ALA A 139 0.36 -17.24 9.17
N THR A 140 0.11 -16.56 8.04
CA THR A 140 0.38 -17.08 6.69
C THR A 140 0.64 -15.99 5.64
N GLY A 141 1.62 -16.22 4.75
CA GLY A 141 1.91 -15.41 3.55
C GLY A 141 2.80 -14.19 3.83
N GLY A 142 4.00 -14.16 3.23
CA GLY A 142 4.97 -13.07 3.36
C GLY A 142 5.32 -12.38 2.03
N GLY A 143 4.70 -12.80 0.93
CA GLY A 143 4.79 -12.13 -0.37
C GLY A 143 3.46 -11.48 -0.66
#